data_AF-A0AAE0XMP6-F1
#
_entry.id   AF-A0AAE0XMP6-F1
#
_cell.length_a   1.000
_cell.length_b   1.000
_cell.length_c   1.000
_cell.angle_alpha   90.00
_cell.angle_beta   90.00
_cell.angle_gamma   90.00
#
_symmetry.space_group_name_H-M   'P 1'
#
loop_
_entity.id
_entity.type
_entity.pdbx_description
1 polymer ?
#
loop_
_entity_poly.entity_id
_entity_poly.type
_entity_poly.pdbx_seq_one_letter_code
_entity_poly.pdbx_strand_id
1 'polypeptide(L)'
;MKFATLALLLAPAALALPTGSSSTGMQPRQSINTITDQLLFSITLPAFIVRRNAKNPASLDWTSDGCTDSPDNPFNFPFVPACYRHDFGYQNYRAQTRFTESGKLKIDNNFKSDLYSQCDTVSSLTRGVCKALADVYYAAVRAFGGSDTTPGKRDDELVQAYEDAVARYEALVAEAQANGILPVLE
;
A
#
# COMPACT_ATOMS: atom_id res chain seq x y z
N MET A 1 -22.97 87.85 24.10
CA MET A 1 -22.29 87.04 25.15
C MET A 1 -22.74 85.60 24.97
N LYS A 2 -21.94 84.55 24.78
CA LYS A 2 -20.50 84.32 24.71
C LYS A 2 -20.37 83.08 23.82
N PHE A 3 -19.44 83.10 22.87
CA PHE A 3 -19.04 81.91 22.11
C PHE A 3 -18.29 80.97 23.06
N ALA A 4 -18.68 79.69 23.11
CA ALA A 4 -17.94 78.67 23.85
C ALA A 4 -17.25 77.74 22.87
N THR A 5 -15.93 77.71 23.03
CA THR A 5 -14.92 77.19 22.12
C THR A 5 -14.85 75.67 22.14
N LEU A 6 -14.64 75.11 20.95
CA LEU A 6 -14.32 73.72 20.66
C LEU A 6 -13.02 73.28 21.36
N ALA A 7 -12.99 72.07 21.94
CA ALA A 7 -11.76 71.35 22.25
C ALA A 7 -11.89 69.91 21.75
N LEU A 8 -11.35 69.66 20.55
CA LEU A 8 -11.28 68.34 19.93
C LEU A 8 -9.96 67.67 20.38
N LEU A 9 -10.06 66.67 21.24
CA LEU A 9 -8.93 65.81 21.63
C LEU A 9 -8.79 64.69 20.58
N LEU A 10 -7.75 64.76 19.74
CA LEU A 10 -7.33 63.61 18.93
C LEU A 10 -6.56 62.62 19.81
N ALA A 11 -7.12 61.44 20.03
CA ALA A 11 -6.39 60.30 20.56
C ALA A 11 -5.66 59.57 19.40
N PRO A 12 -4.35 59.27 19.52
CA PRO A 12 -3.67 58.45 18.53
C PRO A 12 -4.10 56.99 18.70
N ALA A 13 -4.77 56.43 17.68
CA ALA A 13 -5.00 55.00 17.59
C ALA A 13 -3.67 54.30 17.26
N ALA A 14 -3.03 53.71 18.27
CA ALA A 14 -1.90 52.81 18.06
C ALA A 14 -2.41 51.50 17.45
N LEU A 15 -2.22 51.34 16.14
CA LEU A 15 -2.37 50.05 15.46
C LEU A 15 -1.24 49.13 15.93
N ALA A 16 -1.55 48.29 16.91
CA ALA A 16 -0.71 47.15 17.24
C ALA A 16 -0.78 46.14 16.08
N LEU A 17 0.23 46.17 15.21
CA LEU A 17 0.48 45.09 14.26
C LEU A 17 0.69 43.80 15.07
N PRO A 18 0.00 42.69 14.76
CA PRO A 18 0.42 41.41 15.29
C PRO A 18 1.83 41.17 14.74
N THR A 19 2.82 41.18 15.62
CA THR A 19 4.12 40.58 15.32
C THR A 19 3.83 39.11 15.07
N GLY A 20 3.66 38.75 13.78
CA GLY A 20 3.56 37.37 13.37
C GLY A 20 4.82 36.67 13.84
N SER A 21 4.71 35.97 14.97
CA SER A 21 5.72 35.04 15.42
C SER A 21 5.91 34.04 14.29
N SER A 22 6.96 34.25 13.50
CA SER A 22 7.45 33.27 12.56
C SER A 22 7.96 32.11 13.40
N SER A 23 7.05 31.24 13.79
CA SER A 23 7.41 29.91 14.24
C SER A 23 8.04 29.24 13.02
N THR A 24 9.37 29.25 12.96
CA THR A 24 10.14 28.19 12.32
C THR A 24 9.88 26.92 13.13
N GLY A 25 8.63 26.45 13.11
CA GLY A 25 8.21 25.20 13.70
C GLY A 25 8.93 24.11 12.95
N MET A 26 10.03 23.65 13.53
CA MET A 26 10.68 22.41 13.16
C MET A 26 9.60 21.34 13.11
N GLN A 27 9.20 20.94 11.89
CA GLN A 27 8.17 19.93 11.72
C GLN A 27 8.57 18.69 12.54
N PRO A 28 7.67 18.12 13.35
CA PRO A 28 8.00 16.92 14.11
C PRO A 28 8.54 15.87 13.13
N ARG A 29 9.73 15.34 13.41
CA ARG A 29 10.28 14.23 12.63
C ARG A 29 9.26 13.09 12.70
N GLN A 30 8.63 12.76 11.58
CA GLN A 30 7.65 11.68 11.52
C GLN A 30 8.28 10.40 12.06
N SER A 31 7.54 9.63 12.86
CA SER A 31 8.03 8.34 13.36
C SER A 31 8.28 7.40 12.18
N ILE A 32 9.23 6.47 12.33
CA ILE A 32 9.54 5.49 11.27
C ILE A 32 8.31 4.63 10.94
N ASN A 33 7.46 4.34 11.93
CA ASN A 33 6.19 3.63 11.76
C ASN A 33 5.22 4.45 10.89
N THR A 34 5.10 5.76 11.14
CA THR A 34 4.26 6.66 10.34
C THR A 34 4.72 6.70 8.89
N ILE A 35 6.03 6.77 8.64
CA ILE A 35 6.57 6.77 7.28
C ILE A 35 6.30 5.44 6.59
N THR A 36 6.47 4.32 7.30
CA THR A 36 6.16 2.97 6.80
C THR A 36 4.69 2.86 6.38
N ASP A 37 3.78 3.32 7.24
CA ASP A 37 2.34 3.25 6.99
C ASP A 37 1.93 4.18 5.84
N GLN A 38 2.56 5.36 5.72
CA GLN A 38 2.35 6.25 4.58
C GLN A 38 2.76 5.59 3.26
N LEU A 39 3.93 4.93 3.24
CA LEU A 39 4.46 4.24 2.05
C LEU A 39 3.62 3.03 1.65
N LEU A 40 3.03 2.32 2.64
CA LEU A 40 2.17 1.18 2.41
C LEU A 40 0.77 1.60 1.93
N PHE A 41 0.12 2.51 2.65
CA PHE A 41 -1.34 2.66 2.58
C PHE A 41 -1.82 4.03 2.10
N SER A 42 -0.93 5.02 1.94
CA SER A 42 -1.33 6.40 1.60
C SER A 42 -0.81 6.88 0.25
N ILE A 43 -0.02 6.07 -0.45
CA ILE A 43 0.52 6.40 -1.77
C ILE A 43 0.18 5.32 -2.78
N THR A 44 0.18 5.72 -4.05
CA THR A 44 -0.04 4.78 -5.16
C THR A 44 1.17 3.85 -5.32
N LEU A 45 0.95 2.68 -5.92
CA LEU A 45 2.02 1.74 -6.21
C LEU A 45 3.16 2.35 -7.03
N PRO A 46 2.92 3.13 -8.11
CA PRO A 46 4.00 3.80 -8.82
C PRO A 46 4.81 4.76 -7.95
N ALA A 47 4.16 5.52 -7.06
CA ALA A 47 4.85 6.40 -6.13
C ALA A 47 5.71 5.60 -5.12
N PHE A 48 5.22 4.46 -4.65
CA PHE A 48 5.99 3.55 -3.81
C PHE A 48 7.24 3.03 -4.54
N ILE A 49 7.11 2.61 -5.80
CA ILE A 49 8.25 2.13 -6.60
C ILE A 49 9.33 3.20 -6.78
N VAL A 50 8.95 4.46 -6.96
CA VAL A 50 9.93 5.58 -6.98
C VAL A 50 10.70 5.65 -5.66
N ARG A 51 10.02 5.51 -4.51
CA ARG A 51 10.67 5.53 -3.18
C ARG A 51 11.57 4.31 -2.97
N ARG A 52 11.11 3.12 -3.37
CA ARG A 52 11.87 1.88 -3.30
C ARG A 52 13.15 1.93 -4.12
N ASN A 53 13.08 2.37 -5.37
CA ASN A 53 14.24 2.46 -6.25
C ASN A 53 15.28 3.47 -5.72
N ALA A 54 14.82 4.53 -5.05
CA ALA A 54 15.68 5.49 -4.37
C ALA A 54 16.13 5.04 -2.96
N LYS A 55 15.61 3.91 -2.44
CA LYS A 55 15.80 3.44 -1.06
C LYS A 55 15.57 4.56 -0.04
N ASN A 56 14.49 5.32 -0.21
CA ASN A 56 14.24 6.56 0.55
C ASN A 56 12.96 6.49 1.40
N PRO A 57 13.07 6.54 2.74
CA PRO A 57 14.29 6.78 3.52
C PRO A 57 15.18 5.54 3.69
N ALA A 58 16.48 5.76 3.81
CA ALA A 58 17.48 4.68 3.97
C ALA A 58 17.37 3.95 5.32
N SER A 59 16.60 4.48 6.26
CA SER A 59 16.35 3.88 7.58
C SER A 59 15.30 2.76 7.56
N LEU A 60 14.64 2.54 6.43
CA LEU A 60 13.68 1.44 6.25
C LEU A 60 14.34 0.26 5.55
N ASP A 61 13.82 -0.92 5.81
CA ASP A 61 14.22 -2.13 5.09
C ASP A 61 13.58 -2.13 3.69
N TRP A 62 14.41 -2.14 2.66
CA TRP A 62 13.99 -2.21 1.24
C TRP A 62 14.37 -3.55 0.59
N THR A 63 14.82 -4.53 1.38
CA THR A 63 15.09 -5.89 0.90
C THR A 63 13.80 -6.57 0.49
N SER A 64 13.90 -7.38 -0.57
CA SER A 64 12.75 -8.06 -1.18
C SER A 64 13.27 -8.98 -2.27
N ASP A 65 12.75 -10.20 -2.28
CA ASP A 65 12.93 -11.21 -3.34
C ASP A 65 11.84 -11.08 -4.41
N GLY A 66 10.81 -10.25 -4.17
CA GLY A 66 9.75 -10.03 -5.14
C GLY A 66 8.75 -11.16 -5.05
N CYS A 67 8.42 -11.79 -6.18
CA CYS A 67 7.42 -12.86 -6.18
C CYS A 67 8.05 -14.25 -6.19
N THR A 68 9.29 -14.42 -5.71
CA THR A 68 10.02 -15.70 -5.80
C THR A 68 9.30 -16.85 -5.08
N ASP A 69 8.75 -16.60 -3.90
CA ASP A 69 8.00 -17.61 -3.13
C ASP A 69 6.48 -17.54 -3.39
N SER A 70 6.06 -16.87 -4.47
CA SER A 70 4.65 -16.74 -4.85
C SER A 70 4.18 -17.88 -5.77
N PRO A 71 2.86 -18.11 -5.87
CA PRO A 71 2.30 -19.02 -6.89
C PRO A 71 2.77 -18.66 -8.30
N ASP A 72 2.83 -19.66 -9.19
CA ASP A 72 3.32 -19.45 -10.56
C ASP A 72 2.51 -18.39 -11.32
N ASN A 73 3.21 -17.61 -12.15
CA ASN A 73 2.63 -16.60 -13.03
C ASN A 73 3.06 -16.83 -14.48
N PRO A 74 2.55 -17.89 -15.12
CA PRO A 74 3.05 -18.34 -16.42
C PRO A 74 2.70 -17.38 -17.57
N PHE A 75 1.72 -16.49 -17.36
CA PHE A 75 1.30 -15.48 -18.35
C PHE A 75 1.98 -14.13 -18.15
N ASN A 76 2.99 -14.03 -17.26
CA ASN A 76 3.78 -12.82 -17.02
C ASN A 76 2.94 -11.58 -16.66
N PHE A 77 1.87 -11.75 -15.86
CA PHE A 77 1.14 -10.60 -15.31
C PHE A 77 2.07 -9.74 -14.45
N PRO A 78 1.91 -8.41 -14.43
CA PRO A 78 2.96 -7.52 -13.93
C PRO A 78 3.00 -7.39 -12.39
N PHE A 79 3.01 -8.50 -11.63
CA PHE A 79 2.83 -8.51 -10.17
C PHE A 79 4.03 -8.13 -9.32
N VAL A 80 5.24 -8.10 -9.89
CA VAL A 80 6.49 -7.83 -9.16
C VAL A 80 6.44 -6.54 -8.32
N PRO A 81 5.96 -5.39 -8.83
CA PRO A 81 5.80 -4.18 -8.01
C PRO A 81 4.87 -4.34 -6.79
N ALA A 82 3.81 -5.14 -6.87
CA ALA A 82 2.95 -5.43 -5.72
C ALA A 82 3.70 -6.26 -4.67
N CYS A 83 4.40 -7.32 -5.09
CA CYS A 83 5.22 -8.15 -4.19
C CYS A 83 6.27 -7.28 -3.47
N TYR A 84 6.91 -6.37 -4.20
CA TYR A 84 7.84 -5.41 -3.64
C TYR A 84 7.28 -4.55 -2.49
N ARG A 85 6.00 -4.19 -2.54
CA ARG A 85 5.35 -3.41 -1.47
C ARG A 85 4.87 -4.30 -0.33
N HIS A 86 4.49 -5.53 -0.63
CA HIS A 86 4.14 -6.55 0.37
C HIS A 86 5.34 -6.91 1.24
N ASP A 87 6.48 -7.25 0.63
CA ASP A 87 7.74 -7.56 1.32
C ASP A 87 8.18 -6.41 2.23
N PHE A 88 8.12 -5.17 1.70
CA PHE A 88 8.43 -3.97 2.46
C PHE A 88 7.56 -3.87 3.71
N GLY A 89 6.26 -4.17 3.61
CA GLY A 89 5.37 -4.18 4.76
C GLY A 89 5.76 -5.23 5.79
N TYR A 90 5.97 -6.47 5.36
CA TYR A 90 6.33 -7.59 6.22
C TYR A 90 7.64 -7.32 6.97
N GLN A 91 8.72 -6.98 6.26
CA GLN A 91 10.03 -6.78 6.85
C GLN A 91 10.06 -5.60 7.82
N ASN A 92 9.47 -4.46 7.44
CA ASN A 92 9.47 -3.29 8.31
C ASN A 92 8.56 -3.47 9.52
N TYR A 93 7.39 -4.12 9.39
CA TYR A 93 6.54 -4.40 10.55
C TYR A 93 7.22 -5.35 11.54
N ARG A 94 7.99 -6.35 11.05
CA ARG A 94 8.81 -7.23 11.90
C ARG A 94 9.90 -6.46 12.61
N ALA A 95 10.69 -5.67 11.88
CA ALA A 95 11.75 -4.84 12.45
C ALA A 95 11.21 -3.81 13.48
N GLN A 96 9.97 -3.37 13.29
CA GLN A 96 9.26 -2.44 14.18
C GLN A 96 8.49 -3.15 15.29
N THR A 97 8.64 -4.47 15.45
CA THR A 97 8.00 -5.28 16.51
C THR A 97 6.47 -5.17 16.54
N ARG A 98 5.85 -4.96 15.38
CA ARG A 98 4.39 -4.76 15.25
C ARG A 98 3.74 -5.63 14.18
N PHE A 99 4.37 -6.75 13.83
CA PHE A 99 3.84 -7.74 12.89
C PHE A 99 2.81 -8.67 13.57
N THR A 100 1.64 -8.11 13.87
CA THR A 100 0.48 -8.83 14.41
C THR A 100 -0.40 -9.40 13.29
N GLU A 101 -1.34 -10.29 13.59
CA GLU A 101 -2.33 -10.78 12.60
C GLU A 101 -3.08 -9.64 11.91
N SER A 102 -3.48 -8.61 12.67
CA SER A 102 -4.17 -7.45 12.13
C SER A 102 -3.27 -6.56 11.28
N GLY A 103 -1.99 -6.43 11.63
CA GLY A 103 -0.98 -5.75 10.81
C GLY A 103 -0.74 -6.48 9.49
N LYS A 104 -0.55 -7.80 9.57
CA LYS A 104 -0.44 -8.69 8.41
C LYS A 104 -1.66 -8.59 7.51
N LEU A 105 -2.88 -8.71 8.04
CA LEU A 105 -4.11 -8.60 7.25
C LEU A 105 -4.21 -7.28 6.49
N LYS A 106 -3.81 -6.15 7.12
CA LYS A 106 -3.77 -4.85 6.42
C LYS A 106 -2.77 -4.86 5.26
N ILE A 107 -1.60 -5.46 5.44
CA ILE A 107 -0.58 -5.57 4.38
C ILE A 107 -1.06 -6.49 3.25
N ASP A 108 -1.63 -7.65 3.58
CA ASP A 108 -2.18 -8.60 2.60
C ASP A 108 -3.34 -7.98 1.79
N ASN A 109 -4.21 -7.20 2.44
CA ASN A 109 -5.29 -6.47 1.75
C ASN A 109 -4.75 -5.39 0.79
N ASN A 110 -3.70 -4.68 1.22
CA ASN A 110 -3.04 -3.69 0.36
C ASN A 110 -2.38 -4.36 -0.85
N PHE A 111 -1.77 -5.52 -0.66
CA PHE A 111 -1.20 -6.35 -1.72
C PHE A 111 -2.26 -6.77 -2.74
N LYS A 112 -3.43 -7.24 -2.29
CA LYS A 112 -4.55 -7.52 -3.21
C LYS A 112 -4.96 -6.28 -4.00
N SER A 113 -5.05 -5.12 -3.35
CA SER A 113 -5.40 -3.87 -4.02
C SER A 113 -4.37 -3.46 -5.08
N ASP A 114 -3.09 -3.72 -4.83
CA ASP A 114 -2.02 -3.47 -5.79
C ASP A 114 -2.10 -4.40 -6.99
N LEU A 115 -2.21 -5.70 -6.76
CA LEU A 115 -2.35 -6.69 -7.82
C LEU A 115 -3.53 -6.34 -8.74
N TYR A 116 -4.67 -5.96 -8.15
CA TYR A 116 -5.84 -5.52 -8.90
C TYR A 116 -5.59 -4.26 -9.72
N SER A 117 -4.93 -3.26 -9.13
CA SER A 117 -4.58 -2.01 -9.83
C SER A 117 -3.66 -2.29 -11.02
N GLN A 118 -2.75 -3.25 -10.88
CA GLN A 118 -1.88 -3.68 -11.98
C GLN A 118 -2.65 -4.46 -13.05
N CYS A 119 -3.63 -5.28 -12.68
CA CYS A 119 -4.53 -5.92 -13.63
C CYS A 119 -5.40 -4.93 -14.42
N ASP A 120 -5.67 -3.74 -13.89
CA ASP A 120 -6.40 -2.72 -14.66
C ASP A 120 -5.56 -2.17 -15.83
N THR A 121 -4.24 -2.34 -15.80
CA THR A 121 -3.32 -1.95 -16.88
C THR A 121 -3.14 -3.01 -17.97
N VAL A 122 -3.57 -4.25 -17.74
CA VAL A 122 -3.50 -5.31 -18.76
C VAL A 122 -4.67 -5.23 -19.74
N SER A 123 -4.57 -5.96 -20.87
CA SER A 123 -5.63 -6.07 -21.87
C SER A 123 -6.97 -6.43 -21.21
N SER A 124 -8.06 -5.80 -21.68
CA SER A 124 -9.40 -6.10 -21.19
C SER A 124 -9.78 -7.58 -21.37
N LEU A 125 -9.23 -8.25 -22.39
CA LEU A 125 -9.46 -9.67 -22.66
C LEU A 125 -8.85 -10.57 -21.58
N THR A 126 -7.68 -10.21 -21.04
CA THR A 126 -6.96 -11.02 -20.03
C THR A 126 -7.15 -10.50 -18.60
N ARG A 127 -7.81 -9.35 -18.42
CA ARG A 127 -8.02 -8.72 -17.10
C ARG A 127 -8.73 -9.63 -16.11
N GLY A 128 -9.72 -10.41 -16.58
CA GLY A 128 -10.43 -11.37 -15.74
C GLY A 128 -9.50 -12.44 -15.17
N VAL A 129 -8.65 -13.02 -16.04
CA VAL A 129 -7.66 -14.02 -15.66
C VAL A 129 -6.58 -13.43 -14.74
N CYS A 130 -6.11 -12.21 -15.04
CA CYS A 130 -5.17 -11.50 -14.17
C CYS A 130 -5.73 -11.32 -12.76
N LYS A 131 -6.97 -10.84 -12.63
CA LYS A 131 -7.62 -10.66 -11.32
C LYS A 131 -7.84 -11.99 -10.60
N ALA A 132 -8.10 -13.07 -11.33
CA ALA A 132 -8.18 -14.40 -10.74
C ALA A 132 -6.83 -14.89 -10.20
N LEU A 133 -5.72 -14.67 -10.92
CA LEU A 133 -4.40 -14.97 -10.37
C LEU A 133 -4.06 -14.07 -9.16
N ALA A 134 -4.50 -12.80 -9.18
CA ALA A 134 -4.36 -11.92 -8.04
C ALA A 134 -5.11 -12.44 -6.79
N ASP A 135 -6.29 -13.05 -6.97
CA ASP A 135 -7.00 -13.74 -5.89
C ASP A 135 -6.19 -14.92 -5.33
N VAL A 136 -5.55 -15.72 -6.20
CA VAL A 136 -4.67 -16.83 -5.79
C VAL A 136 -3.49 -16.32 -4.96
N TYR A 137 -2.81 -15.26 -5.42
CA TYR A 137 -1.69 -14.64 -4.71
C TYR A 137 -2.11 -14.12 -3.34
N TYR A 138 -3.26 -13.43 -3.26
CA TYR A 138 -3.82 -12.97 -1.99
C TYR A 138 -4.13 -14.14 -1.06
N ALA A 139 -4.84 -15.16 -1.54
CA ALA A 139 -5.20 -16.31 -0.70
C ALA A 139 -3.95 -17.07 -0.20
N ALA A 140 -2.90 -17.18 -1.03
CA ALA A 140 -1.63 -17.78 -0.64
C ALA A 140 -0.97 -17.03 0.52
N VAL A 141 -0.85 -15.69 0.46
CA VAL A 141 -0.27 -14.92 1.58
C VAL A 141 -1.15 -14.97 2.81
N ARG A 142 -2.49 -15.07 2.66
CA ARG A 142 -3.41 -15.25 3.79
C ARG A 142 -3.18 -16.58 4.50
N ALA A 143 -3.10 -17.68 3.75
CA ALA A 143 -3.00 -19.03 4.29
C ALA A 143 -1.59 -19.42 4.76
N PHE A 144 -0.55 -18.99 4.05
CA PHE A 144 0.81 -19.51 4.22
C PHE A 144 1.85 -18.45 4.57
N GLY A 145 1.59 -17.17 4.27
CA GLY A 145 2.50 -16.08 4.57
C GLY A 145 2.59 -15.79 6.06
N GLY A 146 3.73 -15.29 6.53
CA GLY A 146 3.86 -14.67 7.86
C GLY A 146 3.52 -15.60 9.03
N SER A 147 3.95 -16.86 9.00
CA SER A 147 3.71 -17.83 10.08
C SER A 147 4.27 -17.41 11.45
N ASP A 148 5.10 -16.37 11.48
CA ASP A 148 5.66 -15.72 12.66
C ASP A 148 4.76 -14.63 13.27
N THR A 149 3.55 -14.38 12.73
CA THR A 149 2.59 -13.46 13.37
C THR A 149 2.15 -13.96 14.75
N THR A 150 1.73 -13.02 15.60
CA THR A 150 1.21 -13.32 16.93
C THR A 150 -0.24 -12.83 17.11
N PRO A 151 -1.16 -13.70 17.59
CA PRO A 151 -1.03 -15.17 17.57
C PRO A 151 -0.85 -15.67 16.12
N GLY A 152 -0.33 -16.87 15.92
CA GLY A 152 -0.03 -17.40 14.59
C GLY A 152 -0.54 -18.82 14.50
N LYS A 153 -1.65 -19.02 13.78
CA LYS A 153 -2.10 -20.36 13.41
C LYS A 153 -2.54 -20.37 11.95
N ARG A 154 -2.20 -21.47 11.28
CA ARG A 154 -2.82 -21.86 10.01
C ARG A 154 -4.28 -22.21 10.30
N ASP A 155 -5.14 -21.75 9.42
CA ASP A 155 -6.59 -21.87 9.50
C ASP A 155 -7.04 -22.67 8.27
N ASP A 156 -7.69 -23.82 8.50
CA ASP A 156 -8.15 -24.70 7.43
C ASP A 156 -9.12 -23.97 6.48
N GLU A 157 -9.85 -22.96 6.98
CA GLU A 157 -10.71 -22.11 6.15
C GLU A 157 -9.90 -21.27 5.15
N LEU A 158 -8.73 -20.77 5.56
CA LEU A 158 -7.86 -20.00 4.66
C LEU A 158 -7.19 -20.90 3.60
N VAL A 159 -6.90 -22.15 3.95
CA VAL A 159 -6.39 -23.13 2.99
C VAL A 159 -7.47 -23.45 1.95
N GLN A 160 -8.71 -23.69 2.38
CA GLN A 160 -9.83 -23.90 1.46
C GLN A 160 -10.04 -22.68 0.54
N ALA A 161 -9.96 -21.46 1.08
CA ALA A 161 -10.08 -20.24 0.27
C ALA A 161 -8.97 -20.12 -0.80
N TYR A 162 -7.78 -20.65 -0.54
CA TYR A 162 -6.71 -20.73 -1.53
C TYR A 162 -7.02 -21.76 -2.62
N GLU A 163 -7.47 -22.96 -2.26
CA GLU A 163 -7.87 -23.99 -3.22
C GLU A 163 -9.02 -23.52 -4.13
N ASP A 164 -10.02 -22.84 -3.56
CA ASP A 164 -11.14 -22.28 -4.33
C ASP A 164 -10.67 -21.19 -5.30
N ALA A 165 -9.70 -20.36 -4.90
CA ALA A 165 -9.12 -19.34 -5.77
C ALA A 165 -8.33 -19.96 -6.92
N VAL A 166 -7.57 -21.04 -6.66
CA VAL A 166 -6.84 -21.80 -7.68
C VAL A 166 -7.80 -22.41 -8.69
N ALA A 167 -8.83 -23.13 -8.22
CA ALA A 167 -9.83 -23.74 -9.10
C ALA A 167 -10.52 -22.71 -9.99
N ARG A 168 -10.84 -21.53 -9.45
CA ARG A 168 -11.41 -20.43 -10.23
C ARG A 168 -10.44 -19.89 -11.29
N TYR A 169 -9.18 -19.71 -10.93
CA TYR A 169 -8.15 -19.25 -11.87
C TYR A 169 -7.97 -20.24 -13.02
N GLU A 170 -7.86 -21.54 -12.71
CA GLU A 170 -7.71 -22.60 -13.70
C GLU A 170 -8.90 -22.67 -14.67
N ALA A 171 -10.13 -22.55 -14.16
CA ALA A 171 -11.32 -22.51 -15.00
C ALA A 171 -11.32 -21.32 -15.98
N LEU A 172 -10.90 -20.13 -15.52
CA LEU A 172 -10.81 -18.94 -16.37
C LEU A 172 -9.66 -19.02 -17.38
N VAL A 173 -8.55 -19.66 -17.02
CA VAL A 173 -7.45 -19.95 -17.95
C VAL A 173 -7.93 -20.88 -19.06
N ALA A 174 -8.61 -21.97 -18.70
CA ALA A 174 -9.15 -22.92 -19.67
C ALA A 174 -10.15 -22.27 -20.64
N GLU A 175 -11.07 -21.44 -20.12
CA GLU A 175 -12.01 -20.67 -20.94
C GLU A 175 -11.28 -19.68 -21.87
N ALA A 176 -10.28 -18.94 -21.36
CA ALA A 176 -9.51 -18.00 -22.15
C ALA A 176 -8.69 -18.70 -23.25
N GLN A 177 -8.13 -19.87 -22.98
CA GLN A 177 -7.42 -20.69 -23.96
C GLN A 177 -8.35 -21.24 -25.03
N ALA A 178 -9.52 -21.76 -24.65
CA ALA A 178 -10.54 -22.25 -25.59
C ALA A 178 -11.03 -21.16 -26.55
N ASN A 179 -11.05 -19.90 -26.10
CA ASN A 179 -11.44 -18.74 -26.89
C ASN A 179 -10.26 -18.06 -27.61
N GLY A 180 -9.04 -18.61 -27.54
CA GLY A 180 -7.85 -18.04 -28.18
C GLY A 180 -7.37 -16.72 -27.59
N ILE A 181 -7.79 -16.39 -26.37
CA ILE A 181 -7.38 -15.18 -25.63
C ILE A 181 -6.02 -15.38 -24.95
N LEU A 182 -5.76 -16.59 -24.45
CA LEU A 182 -4.48 -16.96 -23.85
C LEU A 182 -3.84 -18.12 -24.62
N PRO A 183 -2.50 -18.19 -24.65
CA PRO A 183 -1.80 -19.33 -25.22
C PRO A 183 -2.03 -20.58 -24.35
N VAL A 184 -2.07 -21.74 -25.00
CA VAL A 184 -1.95 -23.03 -24.32
C VAL A 184 -0.48 -23.19 -23.90
N LEU A 185 -0.27 -23.47 -22.61
CA LEU A 185 1.05 -23.73 -22.06
C LEU A 185 1.33 -25.22 -22.23
N GLU A 186 2.52 -25.56 -22.74
CA GLU A 186 2.99 -26.94 -22.90
C GLU A 186 3.53 -27.54 -21.59
#